data_AF-A0A920SPB6-F1
#
_entry.id   AF-A0A920SPB6-F1
#
_cell.length_a   1.000
_cell.length_b   1.000
_cell.length_c   1.000
_cell.angle_alpha   90.00
_cell.angle_beta   90.00
_cell.angle_gamma   90.00
#
_symmetry.space_group_name_H-M   'P 1'
#
loop_
_entity.id
_entity.type
_entity.pdbx_description
1 polymer ?
#
loop_
_entity_poly.entity_id
_entity_poly.type
_entity_poly.pdbx_seq_one_letter_code
_entity_poly.pdbx_strand_id
1 'polypeptide(L)'
;MKLKPGVILAFILVSVFLISVLSDVFFGKKDGPFESYYRSGQLKEKGTYRDGELEGLCEEYYENGQLSEKGTYKDGEPHGPFEGYSKNGQLEWRGTYNMGEECGEWFEDGETVTYSPCPPDLEDGN
;
A
#
# COMPACT_ATOMS: atom_id res chain seq x y z
N MET A 1 -15.07 -47.44 16.71
CA MET A 1 -15.35 -47.58 15.26
C MET A 1 -14.15 -47.00 14.52
N LYS A 2 -13.32 -47.81 13.83
CA LYS A 2 -12.09 -47.33 13.17
C LYS A 2 -12.44 -46.79 11.79
N LEU A 3 -12.25 -45.48 11.57
CA LEU A 3 -12.47 -44.83 10.28
C LEU A 3 -11.43 -45.29 9.25
N LYS A 4 -11.87 -45.47 7.99
CA LYS A 4 -10.99 -45.91 6.91
C LYS A 4 -9.97 -44.79 6.60
N PRO A 5 -8.68 -45.11 6.34
CA PRO A 5 -7.63 -44.10 6.13
C PRO A 5 -7.97 -43.06 5.04
N GLY A 6 -8.61 -43.48 3.94
CA GLY A 6 -9.03 -42.57 2.86
C GLY A 6 -10.14 -41.59 3.26
N VAL A 7 -10.96 -41.96 4.24
CA VAL A 7 -12.02 -41.08 4.79
C VAL A 7 -11.39 -40.03 5.70
N ILE A 8 -10.39 -40.40 6.50
CA ILE A 8 -9.63 -39.47 7.35
C ILE A 8 -8.86 -38.47 6.48
N LEU A 9 -8.20 -38.92 5.40
CA LEU A 9 -7.49 -38.05 4.47
C LEU A 9 -8.43 -37.07 3.76
N ALA A 10 -9.60 -37.52 3.32
CA ALA A 10 -10.61 -36.65 2.72
C ALA A 10 -11.13 -35.60 3.71
N PHE A 11 -11.37 -35.96 4.98
CA PHE A 11 -11.77 -35.00 6.01
C PHE A 11 -10.69 -33.96 6.31
N ILE A 12 -9.42 -34.37 6.35
CA ILE A 12 -8.30 -33.44 6.54
C ILE A 12 -8.24 -32.45 5.36
N LEU A 13 -8.30 -32.93 4.12
CA LEU A 13 -8.26 -32.06 2.94
C LEU A 13 -9.45 -31.10 2.87
N VAL A 14 -10.66 -31.59 3.15
CA VAL A 14 -11.87 -30.75 3.23
C VAL A 14 -11.75 -29.72 4.36
N SER A 15 -11.19 -30.09 5.51
CA SER A 15 -11.00 -29.16 6.63
C SER A 15 -9.93 -28.09 6.35
N VAL A 16 -8.82 -28.43 5.69
CA VAL A 16 -7.79 -27.45 5.31
C VAL A 16 -8.34 -26.47 4.28
N PHE A 17 -9.07 -26.97 3.28
CA PHE A 17 -9.75 -26.12 2.30
C PHE A 17 -10.81 -25.22 2.95
N LEU A 18 -11.62 -25.75 3.87
CA LEU A 18 -12.58 -24.96 4.64
C LEU A 18 -11.90 -23.92 5.52
N ILE A 19 -10.78 -24.23 6.16
CA ILE A 19 -10.02 -23.29 6.99
C ILE A 19 -9.43 -22.15 6.14
N SER A 20 -8.88 -22.44 4.96
CA SER A 20 -8.42 -21.41 4.03
C SER A 20 -9.56 -20.51 3.57
N VAL A 21 -10.67 -21.09 3.12
CA VAL A 21 -11.86 -20.33 2.70
C VAL A 21 -12.46 -19.53 3.86
N LEU A 22 -12.50 -20.09 5.07
CA LEU A 22 -12.96 -19.38 6.27
C LEU A 22 -12.03 -18.24 6.64
N SER A 23 -10.71 -18.39 6.50
CA SER A 23 -9.75 -17.30 6.75
C SER A 23 -10.01 -16.12 5.82
N ASP A 24 -10.16 -16.35 4.52
CA ASP A 24 -10.43 -15.29 3.55
C ASP A 24 -11.80 -14.63 3.76
N VAL A 25 -12.79 -15.39 4.25
CA VAL A 25 -14.15 -14.90 4.54
C VAL A 25 -14.25 -14.18 5.90
N PHE A 26 -13.50 -14.60 6.92
CA PHE A 26 -13.53 -14.00 8.26
C PHE A 26 -12.60 -12.80 8.40
N PHE A 27 -11.47 -12.79 7.70
CA PHE A 27 -10.59 -11.64 7.58
C PHE A 27 -10.91 -10.94 6.27
N GLY A 28 -12.03 -10.23 6.22
CA GLY A 28 -12.46 -9.51 5.03
C GLY A 28 -11.33 -8.63 4.49
N LYS A 29 -10.66 -9.10 3.45
CA LYS A 29 -9.62 -8.36 2.75
C LYS A 29 -10.27 -7.11 2.18
N LYS A 30 -9.72 -5.95 2.51
CA LYS A 30 -10.10 -4.71 1.82
C LYS A 30 -9.64 -4.86 0.38
N ASP A 31 -10.55 -4.59 -0.56
CA ASP A 31 -10.27 -4.66 -1.98
C ASP A 31 -11.06 -3.54 -2.67
N GLY A 32 -10.40 -2.85 -3.59
CA GLY A 32 -10.93 -1.68 -4.30
C GLY A 32 -10.56 -0.33 -3.67
N PRO A 33 -11.15 0.76 -4.21
CA PRO A 33 -10.83 2.11 -3.78
C PRO A 33 -11.32 2.36 -2.35
N PHE A 34 -10.56 3.16 -1.61
CA PHE A 34 -10.95 3.63 -0.29
C PHE A 34 -10.75 5.13 -0.15
N GLU A 35 -11.53 5.72 0.75
CA GLU A 35 -11.36 7.09 1.21
C GLU A 35 -11.50 7.10 2.74
N SER A 36 -10.68 7.92 3.39
CA SER A 36 -10.79 8.23 4.81
C SER A 36 -10.97 9.73 5.00
N TYR A 37 -11.68 10.12 6.05
CA TYR A 37 -12.06 11.51 6.29
C TYR A 37 -11.69 11.94 7.70
N TYR A 38 -11.35 13.22 7.85
CA TYR A 38 -11.25 13.87 9.15
C TYR A 38 -12.62 13.95 9.83
N ARG A 39 -12.61 14.24 11.13
CA ARG A 39 -13.85 14.47 11.90
C ARG A 39 -14.69 15.63 11.35
N SER A 40 -14.04 16.59 10.69
CA SER A 40 -14.67 17.69 9.98
C SER A 40 -15.43 17.27 8.72
N GLY A 41 -15.22 16.04 8.23
CA GLY A 41 -15.75 15.53 6.96
C GLY A 41 -14.87 15.82 5.75
N GLN A 42 -13.73 16.50 5.94
CA GLN A 42 -12.76 16.73 4.88
C GLN A 42 -12.01 15.44 4.53
N LEU A 43 -11.72 15.25 3.25
CA LEU A 43 -10.93 14.11 2.77
C LEU A 43 -9.55 14.14 3.45
N LYS A 44 -9.16 12.99 4.01
CA LYS A 44 -7.88 12.80 4.68
C LYS A 44 -6.93 11.97 3.83
N GLU A 45 -7.43 10.90 3.22
CA GLU A 45 -6.61 9.93 2.49
C GLU A 45 -7.48 9.22 1.48
N LYS A 46 -6.91 8.87 0.33
CA LYS A 46 -7.54 7.95 -0.61
C LYS A 46 -6.49 7.09 -1.31
N GLY A 47 -6.90 5.92 -1.73
CA GLY A 47 -6.05 4.99 -2.48
C GLY A 47 -6.83 3.76 -2.90
N THR A 48 -6.10 2.70 -3.24
CA THR A 48 -6.69 1.40 -3.61
C THR A 48 -6.06 0.30 -2.76
N TYR A 49 -6.90 -0.59 -2.24
CA TYR A 49 -6.45 -1.88 -1.72
C TYR A 49 -6.58 -2.95 -2.80
N ARG A 50 -5.61 -3.86 -2.88
CA ARG A 50 -5.69 -5.12 -3.62
C ARG A 50 -5.28 -6.23 -2.68
N ASP A 51 -6.10 -7.27 -2.56
CA ASP A 51 -5.83 -8.43 -1.69
C ASP A 51 -5.54 -8.10 -0.21
N GLY A 52 -6.01 -6.95 0.27
CA GLY A 52 -5.79 -6.44 1.62
C GLY A 52 -4.60 -5.50 1.79
N GLU A 53 -3.83 -5.25 0.73
CA GLU A 53 -2.61 -4.43 0.73
C GLU A 53 -2.78 -3.17 -0.13
N LEU A 54 -2.07 -2.09 0.21
CA LEU A 54 -2.11 -0.86 -0.60
C LEU A 54 -1.44 -1.11 -1.96
N GLU A 55 -2.07 -0.61 -3.01
CA GLU A 55 -1.65 -0.83 -4.39
C GLU A 55 -1.90 0.43 -5.22
N GLY A 56 -0.88 0.83 -5.99
CA GLY A 56 -0.94 2.01 -6.86
C GLY A 56 -0.84 3.32 -6.10
N LEU A 57 -1.40 4.38 -6.69
CA LEU A 57 -1.34 5.73 -6.13
C LEU A 57 -2.16 5.86 -4.84
N CYS A 58 -1.51 6.36 -3.80
CA CYS A 58 -2.13 6.84 -2.56
C CYS A 58 -1.91 8.34 -2.43
N GLU A 59 -2.91 9.06 -1.95
CA GLU A 59 -2.85 10.50 -1.70
C GLU A 59 -3.37 10.80 -0.28
N GLU A 60 -2.59 11.57 0.47
CA GLU A 60 -2.95 12.10 1.78
C GLU A 60 -3.14 13.62 1.71
N TYR A 61 -4.08 14.14 2.48
CA TYR A 61 -4.47 15.54 2.48
C TYR A 61 -4.47 16.09 3.89
N TYR A 62 -4.04 17.34 4.04
CA TYR A 62 -4.26 18.11 5.24
C TYR A 62 -5.74 18.44 5.43
N GLU A 63 -6.15 18.75 6.67
CA GLU A 63 -7.55 19.11 6.98
C GLU A 63 -8.04 20.39 6.25
N ASN A 64 -7.12 21.23 5.75
CA ASN A 64 -7.47 22.36 4.88
C ASN A 64 -7.77 21.96 3.43
N GLY A 65 -7.70 20.66 3.10
CA GLY A 65 -7.96 20.09 1.78
C GLY A 65 -6.76 20.13 0.83
N GLN A 66 -5.60 20.64 1.25
CA GLN A 66 -4.40 20.61 0.43
C GLN A 66 -3.71 19.26 0.51
N LEU A 67 -3.09 18.84 -0.59
CA LEU A 67 -2.29 17.62 -0.66
C LEU A 67 -1.14 17.73 0.36
N SER A 68 -0.98 16.70 1.18
CA SER A 68 0.10 16.55 2.15
C SER A 68 1.18 15.63 1.61
N GLU A 69 0.77 14.50 1.02
CA GLU A 69 1.68 13.49 0.50
C GLU A 69 1.01 12.75 -0.66
N LYS A 70 1.80 12.32 -1.63
CA LYS A 70 1.38 11.30 -2.58
C LYS A 70 2.53 10.34 -2.87
N GLY A 71 2.18 9.09 -3.09
CA GLY A 71 3.15 8.06 -3.40
C GLY A 71 2.50 6.81 -3.99
N THR A 72 3.33 5.93 -4.55
CA THR A 72 2.86 4.68 -5.14
C THR A 72 3.24 3.51 -4.24
N TYR A 73 2.31 2.57 -4.08
CA TYR A 73 2.51 1.34 -3.32
C TYR A 73 2.43 0.13 -4.23
N LYS A 74 3.15 -0.92 -3.88
CA LYS A 74 3.10 -2.22 -4.55
C LYS A 74 3.23 -3.31 -3.50
N ASP A 75 2.29 -4.24 -3.47
CA ASP A 75 2.25 -5.32 -2.47
C ASP A 75 2.36 -4.76 -1.02
N GLY A 76 1.72 -3.61 -0.78
CA GLY A 76 1.72 -2.92 0.51
C GLY A 76 2.97 -2.11 0.85
N GLU A 77 4.03 -2.16 0.04
CA GLU A 77 5.29 -1.45 0.26
C GLU A 77 5.42 -0.18 -0.60
N PRO A 78 6.06 0.89 -0.12
CA PRO A 78 6.40 2.06 -0.93
C PRO A 78 7.22 1.65 -2.17
N HIS A 79 6.74 2.01 -3.36
CA HIS A 79 7.36 1.60 -4.61
C HIS A 79 7.06 2.60 -5.73
N GLY A 80 8.09 3.32 -6.18
CA GLY A 80 8.00 4.40 -7.16
C GLY A 80 8.14 5.78 -6.52
N PRO A 81 7.68 6.84 -7.22
CA PRO A 81 7.89 8.21 -6.80
C PRO A 81 7.02 8.61 -5.61
N PHE A 82 7.59 9.38 -4.69
CA PHE A 82 6.92 10.00 -3.55
C PHE A 82 7.21 11.50 -3.50
N GLU A 83 6.21 12.26 -3.06
CA GLU A 83 6.30 13.71 -2.88
C GLU A 83 5.54 14.12 -1.62
N GLY A 84 6.18 14.95 -0.79
CA GLY A 84 5.58 15.57 0.38
C GLY A 84 5.52 17.09 0.26
N TYR A 85 4.43 17.64 0.79
CA TYR A 85 4.06 19.04 0.63
C TYR A 85 3.73 19.67 1.98
N SER A 86 4.06 20.95 2.13
CA SER A 86 3.64 21.78 3.25
C SER A 86 2.12 22.08 3.21
N LYS A 87 1.57 22.56 4.34
CA LYS A 87 0.17 23.06 4.44
C LYS A 87 -0.18 24.26 3.55
N ASN A 88 0.79 24.81 2.81
CA ASN A 88 0.58 25.87 1.83
C ASN A 88 0.72 25.35 0.39
N GLY A 89 0.96 24.05 0.19
CA GLY A 89 1.12 23.40 -1.11
C GLY A 89 2.53 23.50 -1.69
N GLN A 90 3.51 24.01 -0.93
CA GLN A 90 4.91 24.01 -1.35
C GLN A 90 5.51 22.61 -1.17
N LEU A 91 6.17 22.09 -2.21
CA LEU A 91 6.94 20.84 -2.16
C LEU A 91 8.08 20.98 -1.13
N GLU A 92 8.12 20.07 -0.17
CA GLU A 92 9.15 20.01 0.89
C GLU A 92 10.17 18.93 0.58
N TRP A 93 9.71 17.77 0.13
CA TRP A 93 10.59 16.67 -0.23
C TRP A 93 10.02 15.83 -1.37
N ARG A 94 10.92 15.15 -2.09
CA ARG A 94 10.57 14.14 -3.09
C ARG A 94 11.68 13.12 -3.26
N GLY A 95 11.31 11.93 -3.65
CA GLY A 95 12.26 10.86 -3.94
C GLY A 95 11.57 9.64 -4.50
N THR A 96 12.32 8.54 -4.58
CA THR A 96 11.81 7.26 -5.11
C THR A 96 12.10 6.17 -4.10
N TYR A 97 11.12 5.29 -3.90
CA TYR A 97 11.27 4.05 -3.15
C TYR A 97 11.31 2.84 -4.07
N ASN A 98 12.08 1.83 -3.67
CA ASN A 98 12.06 0.49 -4.24
C ASN A 98 11.71 -0.51 -3.14
N MET A 99 10.45 -0.95 -3.09
CA MET A 99 10.00 -1.95 -2.11
C MET A 99 10.34 -1.55 -0.66
N GLY A 100 10.05 -0.29 -0.31
CA GLY A 100 10.30 0.29 1.00
C GLY A 100 11.68 0.91 1.20
N GLU A 101 12.63 0.75 0.27
CA GLU A 101 13.99 1.31 0.38
C GLU A 101 14.17 2.57 -0.47
N GLU A 102 14.79 3.61 0.08
CA GLU A 102 15.12 4.85 -0.63
C GLU A 102 16.15 4.58 -1.74
N CYS A 103 15.87 5.06 -2.96
CA CYS A 103 16.78 4.95 -4.08
C CYS A 103 16.85 6.24 -4.90
N GLY A 104 17.93 6.40 -5.67
CA GLY A 104 18.13 7.54 -6.54
C GLY A 104 18.42 8.84 -5.79
N GLU A 105 17.91 9.94 -6.32
CA GLU A 105 18.11 11.27 -5.73
C GLU A 105 16.89 11.67 -4.91
N TRP A 106 17.14 12.01 -3.65
CA TRP A 106 16.17 12.57 -2.73
C TRP A 106 16.40 14.06 -2.60
N PHE A 107 15.34 14.84 -2.75
CA PHE A 107 15.35 16.26 -2.47
C PHE A 107 14.64 16.49 -1.13
N GLU A 108 15.31 17.14 -0.18
CA GLU A 108 14.77 17.47 1.14
C GLU A 108 15.38 18.79 1.60
N ASP A 109 14.56 19.72 2.08
CA ASP A 109 15.00 21.01 2.64
C ASP A 109 15.93 21.85 1.73
N GLY A 110 15.79 21.70 0.41
CA GLY A 110 16.62 22.39 -0.57
C GLY A 110 17.96 21.72 -0.88
N GLU A 111 18.25 20.60 -0.23
CA GLU A 111 19.42 19.78 -0.47
C GLU A 111 19.05 18.52 -1.27
N THR A 112 20.04 17.93 -1.94
CA THR A 112 19.88 16.65 -2.64
C THR A 112 20.80 15.61 -2.01
N VAL A 113 20.21 14.52 -1.56
CA VAL A 113 20.90 13.36 -1.00
C VAL A 113 20.85 12.23 -2.02
N THR A 114 21.99 11.62 -2.31
CA THR A 114 22.09 10.55 -3.30
C THR A 114 22.19 9.21 -2.60
N TYR A 115 21.26 8.31 -2.94
CA TYR A 115 21.19 6.94 -2.48
C TYR A 115 21.69 5.98 -3.55
N SER A 116 21.54 4.68 -3.29
CA SER A 116 21.80 3.66 -4.29
C SER A 116 20.87 3.88 -5.51
N PRO A 117 21.36 3.72 -6.75
CA PRO A 117 20.54 3.94 -7.94
C PRO A 117 19.26 3.09 -7.91
N CYS A 118 18.14 3.68 -8.33
CA CYS A 118 16.91 2.94 -8.50
C CYS A 118 17.06 1.87 -9.59
N PRO A 119 16.44 0.70 -9.41
CA PRO A 119 16.17 -0.21 -10.52
C PRO A 119 15.47 0.52 -11.68
N PRO A 120 15.81 0.19 -12.94
CA PRO A 120 15.32 0.90 -14.12
C PRO A 120 13.82 0.76 -14.37
N ASP A 121 13.14 -0.17 -13.70
CA ASP A 121 11.71 -0.45 -13.83
C ASP A 121 10.80 0.42 -12.95
N LEU A 122 11.37 1.37 -12.18
CA LEU A 122 10.62 2.22 -11.25
C LEU A 122 10.20 3.58 -11.83
N GLU A 123 10.69 3.95 -13.03
CA GLU A 123 10.42 5.26 -13.63
C GLU A 123 9.16 5.31 -14.52
N ASP A 124 8.55 4.16 -14.83
CA ASP A 124 7.40 4.07 -15.74
C ASP A 124 6.07 4.07 -14.96
N GLY A 125 5.79 5.18 -14.27
CA GLY A 125 4.51 5.41 -13.59
C GLY A 125 3.35 5.72 -14.55
N ASN A 126 2.84 4.71 -15.25
CA ASN A 126 1.54 4.74 -15.94
C ASN A 126 0.78 3.41 -15.85
#